data_AF-A0A094WL10-F1
#
_entry.id   AF-A0A094WL10-F1
#
_cell.length_a   1.000
_cell.length_b   1.000
_cell.length_c   1.000
_cell.angle_alpha   90.00
_cell.angle_beta   90.00
_cell.angle_gamma   90.00
#
_symmetry.space_group_name_H-M   'P 1'
#
loop_
_entity.id
_entity.type
_entity.pdbx_description
1 polymer ?
#
loop_
_entity_poly.entity_id
_entity_poly.type
_entity_poly.pdbx_seq_one_letter_code
_entity_poly.pdbx_strand_id
1 'polypeptide(L)'
;MGYELQELEFPNEVKDDIDLSKVYTKEYEKGFKKRSEEEQKKHQDLGYESGYELVEQTSVEIDDRFIEFFNEGYIEGFETIKGETLELGYLLAFQLMSYEPPADVVHESLLEWYEEGYGSNDIAAEIKTTAYDNGYENKDYYIPEGFKVNEDAIALYDGLFYEGQEVKKEEDRERLLLFGGIGAGVLGVAGGGYYLRRRKN
;
A
#
# COMPACT_ATOMS: atom_id res chain seq x y z
N MET A 1 -23.76 23.32 -31.09
CA MET A 1 -24.55 22.12 -30.75
C MET A 1 -24.76 22.16 -29.25
N GLY A 2 -26.01 22.37 -28.84
CA GLY A 2 -26.40 22.50 -27.44
C GLY A 2 -26.03 21.27 -26.64
N TYR A 3 -25.66 21.48 -25.38
CA TYR A 3 -25.32 20.40 -24.47
C TYR A 3 -26.52 19.89 -23.67
N GLU A 4 -27.71 20.40 -23.97
CA GLU A 4 -28.95 19.97 -23.36
C GLU A 4 -29.91 19.48 -24.43
N LEU A 5 -30.61 18.38 -24.13
CA LEU A 5 -31.64 17.82 -25.03
C LEU A 5 -32.77 18.83 -25.31
N GLN A 6 -32.94 19.80 -24.42
CA GLN A 6 -33.96 20.85 -24.48
C GLN A 6 -33.64 21.94 -25.54
N GLU A 7 -32.41 21.97 -26.05
CA GLU A 7 -31.95 22.91 -27.10
C GLU A 7 -31.99 22.30 -28.52
N LEU A 8 -32.77 21.22 -28.73
CA LEU A 8 -32.87 20.59 -30.04
C LEU A 8 -33.52 21.53 -31.06
N GLU A 9 -32.70 22.16 -31.89
CA GLU A 9 -33.15 22.92 -33.05
C GLU A 9 -33.26 21.99 -34.27
N PHE A 10 -34.46 21.94 -34.87
CA PHE A 10 -34.69 21.20 -36.10
C PHE A 10 -34.10 21.96 -37.30
N PRO A 11 -33.32 21.29 -38.16
CA PRO A 11 -32.94 21.83 -39.46
C PRO A 11 -34.18 22.19 -40.29
N ASN A 12 -34.08 23.23 -41.11
CA ASN A 12 -35.20 23.72 -41.93
C ASN A 12 -35.75 22.63 -42.87
N GLU A 13 -34.89 21.70 -43.29
CA GLU A 13 -35.20 20.57 -44.17
C GLU A 13 -36.04 19.48 -43.48
N VAL A 14 -36.07 19.47 -42.14
CA VAL A 14 -36.72 18.45 -41.32
C VAL A 14 -37.98 18.99 -40.66
N LYS A 15 -38.00 20.30 -40.34
CA LYS A 15 -38.98 20.97 -39.49
C LYS A 15 -40.45 20.85 -39.96
N ASP A 16 -40.67 20.76 -41.27
CA ASP A 16 -42.03 20.72 -41.86
C ASP A 16 -42.52 19.29 -42.18
N ASP A 17 -41.65 18.27 -42.05
CA ASP A 17 -42.00 16.86 -42.24
C ASP A 17 -42.06 16.14 -40.89
N ILE A 18 -43.26 15.69 -40.52
CA ILE A 18 -43.55 15.06 -39.23
C ILE A 18 -42.79 13.74 -39.05
N ASP A 19 -42.66 12.94 -40.10
CA ASP A 19 -42.03 11.63 -40.01
C ASP A 19 -40.50 11.77 -40.00
N LEU A 20 -39.97 12.70 -40.80
CA LEU A 20 -38.54 13.03 -40.76
C LEU A 20 -38.14 13.67 -39.43
N SER A 21 -38.98 14.55 -38.86
CA SER A 21 -38.78 15.14 -37.53
C SER A 21 -38.71 14.09 -36.44
N LYS A 22 -39.61 13.09 -36.44
CA LYS A 22 -39.58 11.98 -35.46
C LYS A 22 -38.29 11.16 -35.55
N VAL A 23 -37.85 10.83 -36.77
CA VAL A 23 -36.60 10.07 -36.96
C VAL A 23 -35.41 10.91 -36.51
N TYR A 24 -35.38 12.20 -36.84
CA TYR A 24 -34.32 13.11 -36.42
C TYR A 24 -34.21 13.22 -34.91
N THR A 25 -35.33 13.45 -34.20
CA THR A 25 -35.34 13.51 -32.73
C THR A 25 -34.82 12.21 -32.12
N LYS A 26 -35.28 11.05 -32.61
CA LYS A 26 -34.84 9.75 -32.08
C LYS A 26 -33.34 9.52 -32.26
N GLU A 27 -32.78 9.83 -33.43
CA GLU A 27 -31.34 9.66 -33.66
C GLU A 27 -30.51 10.71 -32.93
N TYR A 28 -31.02 11.94 -32.77
CA TYR A 28 -30.41 12.97 -31.92
C TYR A 28 -30.36 12.53 -30.46
N GLU A 29 -31.48 12.06 -29.88
CA GLU A 29 -31.55 11.53 -28.51
C GLU A 29 -30.56 10.40 -28.29
N LYS A 30 -30.42 9.49 -29.26
CA LYS A 30 -29.47 8.38 -29.21
C LYS A 30 -28.02 8.89 -29.23
N GLY A 31 -27.69 9.82 -30.12
CA GLY A 31 -26.36 10.43 -30.20
C GLY A 31 -26.02 11.23 -28.94
N PHE A 32 -26.97 12.00 -28.43
CA PHE A 32 -26.87 12.76 -27.19
C PHE A 32 -26.59 11.84 -26.00
N LYS A 33 -27.40 10.78 -25.83
CA LYS A 33 -27.22 9.81 -24.76
C LYS A 33 -25.82 9.18 -24.81
N LYS A 34 -25.39 8.71 -25.98
CA LYS A 34 -24.06 8.10 -26.14
C LYS A 34 -22.95 9.08 -25.77
N ARG A 35 -23.00 10.32 -26.26
CA ARG A 35 -22.01 11.35 -25.92
C ARG A 35 -22.02 11.66 -24.42
N SER A 36 -23.19 11.74 -23.81
CA SER A 36 -23.31 11.99 -22.37
C SER A 36 -22.65 10.87 -21.57
N GLU A 37 -22.90 9.60 -21.90
CA GLU A 37 -22.26 8.44 -21.24
C GLU A 37 -20.74 8.44 -21.42
N GLU A 38 -20.23 8.80 -22.61
CA GLU A 38 -18.80 8.92 -22.86
C GLU A 38 -18.15 10.04 -22.03
N GLU A 39 -18.78 11.22 -21.92
CA GLU A 39 -18.28 12.30 -21.08
C GLU A 39 -18.36 11.97 -19.59
N GLN A 40 -19.44 11.33 -19.14
CA GLN A 40 -19.57 10.87 -17.74
C GLN A 40 -18.42 9.93 -17.38
N LYS A 41 -18.19 8.90 -18.21
CA LYS A 41 -17.10 7.95 -18.00
C LYS A 41 -15.75 8.64 -18.00
N LYS A 42 -15.50 9.56 -18.93
CA LYS A 42 -14.24 10.31 -19.01
C LYS A 42 -13.95 11.09 -17.72
N HIS A 43 -14.97 11.73 -17.14
CA HIS A 43 -14.80 12.48 -15.88
C HIS A 43 -14.65 11.54 -14.68
N GLN A 44 -15.30 10.38 -14.69
CA GLN A 44 -15.08 9.34 -13.70
C GLN A 44 -13.64 8.80 -13.75
N ASP A 45 -13.13 8.46 -14.94
CA ASP A 45 -11.77 7.97 -15.13
C ASP A 45 -10.74 9.04 -14.69
N LEU A 46 -10.96 10.31 -15.04
CA LEU A 46 -10.13 11.43 -14.57
C LEU A 46 -10.17 11.60 -13.05
N GLY A 47 -11.35 11.44 -12.45
CA GLY A 47 -11.53 11.43 -11.00
C GLY A 47 -10.68 10.34 -10.38
N TYR A 48 -10.80 9.12 -10.88
CA TYR A 48 -10.03 7.96 -10.41
C TYR A 48 -8.52 8.22 -10.46
N GLU A 49 -8.00 8.67 -11.60
CA GLU A 49 -6.57 9.00 -11.74
C GLU A 49 -6.13 10.07 -10.73
N SER A 50 -6.93 11.13 -10.56
CA SER A 50 -6.63 12.22 -9.62
C SER A 50 -6.62 11.74 -8.16
N GLY A 51 -7.58 10.90 -7.79
CA GLY A 51 -7.67 10.32 -6.44
C GLY A 51 -6.53 9.34 -6.17
N TYR A 52 -6.17 8.52 -7.15
CA TYR A 52 -5.06 7.57 -7.06
C TYR A 52 -3.70 8.29 -6.94
N GLU A 53 -3.51 9.38 -7.68
CA GLU A 53 -2.31 10.22 -7.61
C GLU A 53 -2.28 11.17 -6.41
N LEU A 54 -3.33 11.17 -5.58
CA LEU A 54 -3.49 12.05 -4.42
C LEU A 54 -3.42 13.55 -4.77
N VAL A 55 -3.90 13.92 -5.96
CA VAL A 55 -4.01 15.30 -6.40
C VAL A 55 -5.12 15.99 -5.61
N GLU A 56 -4.90 17.19 -5.07
CA GLU A 56 -5.96 17.93 -4.38
C GLU A 56 -7.18 18.12 -5.29
N GLN A 57 -8.34 17.58 -4.89
CA GLN A 57 -9.57 17.60 -5.68
C GLN A 57 -9.95 19.01 -6.18
N THR A 58 -9.71 20.05 -5.37
CA THR A 58 -9.99 21.45 -5.70
C THR A 58 -9.08 22.05 -6.77
N SER A 59 -7.98 21.39 -7.11
CA SER A 59 -7.05 21.83 -8.15
C SER A 59 -7.46 21.43 -9.56
N VAL A 60 -8.45 20.52 -9.68
CA VAL A 60 -8.96 20.05 -10.96
C VAL A 60 -10.23 20.81 -11.31
N GLU A 61 -10.19 21.60 -12.40
CA GLU A 61 -11.36 22.30 -12.90
C GLU A 61 -12.29 21.33 -13.65
N ILE A 62 -13.48 21.10 -13.09
CA ILE A 62 -14.49 20.20 -13.64
C ILE A 62 -15.76 21.00 -13.92
N ASP A 63 -16.40 20.71 -15.05
CA ASP A 63 -17.71 21.25 -15.37
C ASP A 63 -18.75 20.71 -14.37
N ASP A 64 -19.57 21.60 -13.80
CA ASP A 64 -20.59 21.27 -12.79
C ASP A 64 -21.50 20.09 -13.21
N ARG A 65 -21.70 19.88 -14.52
CA ARG A 65 -22.54 18.78 -15.04
C ARG A 65 -21.94 17.40 -14.82
N PHE A 66 -20.62 17.30 -14.65
CA PHE A 66 -19.90 16.04 -14.50
C PHE A 66 -19.20 15.91 -13.15
N ILE A 67 -19.39 16.87 -12.24
CA ILE A 67 -18.71 16.89 -10.94
C ILE A 67 -19.04 15.66 -10.09
N GLU A 68 -20.26 15.14 -10.17
CA GLU A 68 -20.67 13.93 -9.44
C GLU A 68 -19.84 12.72 -9.91
N PHE A 69 -19.73 12.49 -11.22
CA PHE A 69 -18.95 11.38 -11.79
C PHE A 69 -17.47 11.51 -11.46
N PHE A 70 -16.91 12.72 -11.54
CA PHE A 70 -15.54 12.97 -11.11
C PHE A 70 -15.34 12.65 -9.63
N ASN A 71 -16.25 13.08 -8.75
CA ASN A 71 -16.14 12.81 -7.32
C ASN A 71 -16.23 11.33 -6.98
N GLU A 72 -17.12 10.58 -7.66
CA GLU A 72 -17.22 9.13 -7.52
C GLU A 72 -15.89 8.44 -7.88
N GLY A 73 -15.34 8.78 -9.05
CA GLY A 73 -14.04 8.27 -9.49
C GLY A 73 -12.93 8.64 -8.51
N TYR A 74 -12.88 9.89 -8.05
CA TYR A 74 -11.88 10.36 -7.10
C TYR A 74 -11.86 9.56 -5.80
N ILE A 75 -13.04 9.32 -5.22
CA ILE A 75 -13.17 8.51 -4.00
C ILE A 75 -12.69 7.08 -4.27
N GLU A 76 -13.08 6.49 -5.39
CA GLU A 76 -12.65 5.13 -5.78
C GLU A 76 -11.13 5.03 -5.93
N GLY A 77 -10.50 5.97 -6.64
CA GLY A 77 -9.05 6.03 -6.82
C GLY A 77 -8.31 6.21 -5.51
N PHE A 78 -8.79 7.12 -4.65
CA PHE A 78 -8.22 7.40 -3.33
C PHE A 78 -8.26 6.17 -2.41
N GLU A 79 -9.41 5.50 -2.32
CA GLU A 79 -9.54 4.28 -1.50
C GLU A 79 -8.72 3.12 -2.08
N THR A 80 -8.56 3.06 -3.41
CA THR A 80 -7.70 2.06 -4.06
C THR A 80 -6.24 2.23 -3.65
N ILE A 81 -5.64 3.41 -3.86
CA ILE A 81 -4.23 3.64 -3.51
C ILE A 81 -3.99 3.48 -2.01
N LYS A 82 -4.96 3.87 -1.17
CA LYS A 82 -4.90 3.64 0.27
C LYS A 82 -4.85 2.15 0.60
N GLY A 83 -5.75 1.35 0.03
CA GLY A 83 -5.78 -0.10 0.24
C GLY A 83 -4.49 -0.78 -0.19
N GLU A 84 -3.99 -0.45 -1.39
CA GLU A 84 -2.71 -0.96 -1.90
C GLU A 84 -1.54 -0.59 -0.98
N THR A 85 -1.50 0.65 -0.50
CA THR A 85 -0.42 1.11 0.40
C THR A 85 -0.46 0.42 1.76
N LEU A 86 -1.65 0.23 2.33
CA LEU A 86 -1.84 -0.55 3.56
C LEU A 86 -1.35 -2.00 3.38
N GLU A 87 -1.68 -2.64 2.25
CA GLU A 87 -1.23 -4.00 1.94
C GLU A 87 0.30 -4.08 1.81
N LEU A 88 0.92 -3.11 1.13
CA LEU A 88 2.38 -3.04 1.03
C LEU A 88 3.04 -2.86 2.40
N GLY A 89 2.49 -2.00 3.26
CA GLY A 89 2.92 -1.87 4.64
C GLY A 89 2.82 -3.19 5.41
N TYR A 90 1.68 -3.88 5.29
CA TYR A 90 1.44 -5.18 5.91
C TYR A 90 2.49 -6.21 5.48
N LEU A 91 2.77 -6.32 4.18
CA LEU A 91 3.77 -7.25 3.66
C LEU A 91 5.20 -6.88 4.09
N LEU A 92 5.52 -5.59 4.13
CA LEU A 92 6.82 -5.08 4.57
C LEU A 92 7.15 -5.49 6.01
N ALA A 93 6.13 -5.73 6.85
CA ALA A 93 6.32 -6.23 8.20
C ALA A 93 7.01 -7.60 8.26
N PHE A 94 6.89 -8.44 7.22
CA PHE A 94 7.64 -9.70 7.15
C PHE A 94 9.11 -9.50 6.78
N GLN A 95 9.49 -8.36 6.20
CA GLN A 95 10.83 -8.14 5.66
C GLN A 95 11.72 -7.32 6.60
N LEU A 96 11.14 -6.42 7.39
CA LEU A 96 11.88 -5.53 8.28
C LEU A 96 11.71 -5.89 9.74
N MET A 97 12.79 -5.79 10.53
CA MET A 97 12.73 -5.99 11.99
C MET A 97 11.97 -4.87 12.71
N SER A 98 12.15 -3.64 12.26
CA SER A 98 11.45 -2.45 12.74
C SER A 98 10.97 -1.63 11.57
N TYR A 99 9.88 -0.88 11.76
CA TYR A 99 9.38 0.00 10.71
C TYR A 99 10.44 1.03 10.32
N GLU A 100 10.73 1.09 9.02
CA GLU A 100 11.49 2.14 8.38
C GLU A 100 10.67 2.64 7.18
N PRO A 101 10.42 3.95 7.06
CA PRO A 101 9.63 4.48 5.96
C PRO A 101 10.35 4.25 4.62
N PRO A 102 9.64 3.90 3.54
CA PRO A 102 10.24 3.77 2.21
C PRO A 102 10.92 5.08 1.77
N ALA A 103 12.17 5.01 1.34
CA ALA A 103 12.98 6.20 1.05
C ALA A 103 12.45 7.05 -0.12
N ASP A 104 11.77 6.43 -1.09
CA ASP A 104 11.29 7.07 -2.31
C ASP A 104 9.86 7.62 -2.17
N VAL A 105 9.20 7.40 -1.03
CA VAL A 105 7.83 7.85 -0.79
C VAL A 105 7.87 9.21 -0.09
N VAL A 106 7.34 10.22 -0.77
CA VAL A 106 7.35 11.62 -0.30
C VAL A 106 5.99 12.12 0.17
N HIS A 107 4.90 11.46 -0.24
CA HIS A 107 3.55 11.88 0.12
C HIS A 107 3.22 11.42 1.55
N GLU A 108 2.87 12.36 2.42
CA GLU A 108 2.66 12.11 3.86
C GLU A 108 1.58 11.05 4.10
N SER A 109 0.44 11.12 3.41
CA SER A 109 -0.63 10.11 3.55
C SER A 109 -0.18 8.70 3.16
N LEU A 110 0.70 8.55 2.17
CA LEU A 110 1.23 7.24 1.82
C LEU A 110 2.12 6.70 2.95
N LEU A 111 2.98 7.54 3.52
CA LEU A 111 3.83 7.16 4.66
C LEU A 111 3.02 6.71 5.88
N GLU A 112 1.92 7.41 6.18
CA GLU A 112 1.00 7.04 7.27
C GLU A 112 0.34 5.68 7.00
N TRP A 113 -0.16 5.45 5.78
CA TRP A 113 -0.78 4.16 5.43
C TRP A 113 0.23 3.01 5.39
N TYR A 114 1.48 3.26 5.00
CA TYR A 114 2.55 2.28 5.13
C TYR A 114 2.78 1.87 6.59
N GLU A 115 2.85 2.85 7.49
CA GLU A 115 3.05 2.60 8.93
C GLU A 115 1.85 1.86 9.53
N GLU A 116 0.63 2.27 9.18
CA GLU A 116 -0.61 1.60 9.60
C GLU A 116 -0.65 0.15 9.11
N GLY A 117 -0.36 -0.08 7.83
CA GLY A 117 -0.27 -1.41 7.24
C GLY A 117 0.76 -2.27 7.97
N TYR A 118 1.97 -1.75 8.15
CA TYR A 118 3.05 -2.45 8.87
C TYR A 118 2.64 -2.82 10.30
N GLY A 119 2.04 -1.87 11.03
CA GLY A 119 1.60 -2.04 12.40
C GLY A 119 0.44 -3.02 12.57
N SER A 120 -0.34 -3.26 11.52
CA SER A 120 -1.48 -4.18 11.54
C SER A 120 -1.11 -5.67 11.38
N ASN A 121 0.15 -5.98 11.06
CA ASN A 121 0.58 -7.36 10.84
C ASN A 121 0.99 -8.07 12.14
N ASP A 122 0.00 -8.56 12.87
CA ASP A 122 0.19 -9.33 14.10
C ASP A 122 1.01 -10.61 13.88
N ILE A 123 0.90 -11.26 12.72
CA ILE A 123 1.62 -12.49 12.40
C ILE A 123 3.13 -12.22 12.33
N ALA A 124 3.53 -11.15 11.63
CA ALA A 124 4.93 -10.75 11.57
C ALA A 124 5.48 -10.40 12.97
N ALA A 125 4.67 -9.74 13.82
CA ALA A 125 5.05 -9.44 15.19
C ALA A 125 5.23 -10.71 16.04
N GLU A 126 4.35 -11.69 15.90
CA GLU A 126 4.45 -12.99 16.59
C GLU A 126 5.65 -13.82 16.11
N ILE A 127 5.96 -13.80 14.81
CA ILE A 127 7.17 -14.44 14.26
C ILE A 127 8.42 -13.81 14.89
N LYS A 128 8.49 -12.47 14.94
CA LYS A 128 9.65 -11.74 15.49
C LYS A 128 9.95 -12.07 16.94
N THR A 129 8.92 -12.33 17.74
CA THR A 129 9.10 -12.73 19.15
C THR A 129 9.42 -14.22 19.27
N THR A 130 8.71 -15.08 18.53
CA THR A 130 8.77 -16.54 18.73
C THR A 130 9.99 -17.20 18.10
N ALA A 131 10.36 -16.79 16.88
CA ALA A 131 11.39 -17.47 16.10
C ALA A 131 12.78 -17.35 16.76
N TYR A 132 13.14 -16.13 17.16
CA TYR A 132 14.41 -15.86 17.85
C TYR A 132 14.51 -16.63 19.16
N ASP A 133 13.46 -16.59 20.00
CA ASP A 133 13.44 -17.28 21.29
C ASP A 133 13.59 -18.80 21.12
N ASN A 134 12.89 -19.39 20.16
CA ASN A 134 13.03 -20.82 19.86
C ASN A 134 14.44 -21.20 19.39
N GLY A 135 15.05 -20.33 18.58
CA GLY A 135 16.43 -20.47 18.14
C GLY A 135 17.41 -20.40 19.31
N TYR A 136 17.28 -19.36 20.14
CA TYR A 136 18.13 -19.12 21.30
C TYR A 136 18.03 -20.21 22.37
N GLU A 137 16.84 -20.77 22.57
CA GLU A 137 16.61 -21.93 23.45
C GLU A 137 17.06 -23.26 22.82
N ASN A 138 17.55 -23.23 21.57
CA ASN A 138 17.99 -24.40 20.81
C ASN A 138 16.92 -25.51 20.74
N LYS A 139 15.67 -25.11 20.52
CA LYS A 139 14.56 -26.02 20.25
C LYS A 139 14.71 -26.66 18.87
N ASP A 140 13.95 -27.73 18.62
CA ASP A 140 13.86 -28.32 17.28
C ASP A 140 13.26 -27.30 16.30
N TYR A 141 13.87 -27.18 15.12
CA TYR A 141 13.38 -26.29 14.08
C TYR A 141 12.00 -26.74 13.60
N TYR A 142 11.02 -25.84 13.71
CA TYR A 142 9.65 -26.05 13.29
C TYR A 142 8.94 -24.72 13.09
N ILE A 143 8.42 -24.47 11.89
CA ILE A 143 7.56 -23.31 11.62
C ILE A 143 6.08 -23.70 11.84
N PRO A 144 5.36 -23.04 12.77
CA PRO A 144 3.92 -23.20 12.92
C PRO A 144 3.17 -22.92 11.62
N GLU A 145 2.12 -23.69 11.33
CA GLU A 145 1.36 -23.53 10.08
C GLU A 145 0.76 -22.13 9.91
N GLY A 146 0.32 -21.50 11.01
CA GLY A 146 -0.19 -20.12 11.01
C GLY A 146 0.84 -19.05 10.64
N PHE A 147 2.13 -19.37 10.64
CA PHE A 147 3.20 -18.46 10.24
C PHE A 147 3.60 -18.63 8.76
N LYS A 148 3.14 -19.69 8.09
CA LYS A 148 3.45 -19.98 6.68
C LYS A 148 2.49 -19.26 5.73
N VAL A 149 2.28 -17.97 5.96
CA VAL A 149 1.32 -17.18 5.17
C VAL A 149 1.86 -16.81 3.78
N ASN A 150 3.17 -16.62 3.66
CA ASN A 150 3.88 -16.37 2.41
C ASN A 150 5.38 -16.72 2.57
N GLU A 151 6.15 -16.58 1.49
CA GLU A 151 7.59 -16.88 1.49
C GLU A 151 8.40 -15.95 2.41
N ASP A 152 8.04 -14.67 2.49
CA ASP A 152 8.72 -13.70 3.35
C ASP A 152 8.54 -14.02 4.84
N ALA A 153 7.35 -14.47 5.26
CA ALA A 153 7.08 -14.88 6.63
C ALA A 153 7.91 -16.12 7.03
N ILE A 154 8.06 -17.07 6.10
CA ILE A 154 8.93 -18.24 6.28
C ILE A 154 10.39 -17.80 6.39
N ALA A 155 10.85 -16.93 5.49
CA ALA A 155 12.21 -16.41 5.50
C ALA A 155 12.54 -15.62 6.78
N LEU A 156 11.59 -14.81 7.26
CA LEU A 156 11.72 -14.09 8.53
C LEU A 156 11.87 -15.05 9.71
N TYR A 157 11.04 -16.09 9.78
CA TYR A 157 11.14 -17.11 10.82
C TYR A 157 12.50 -17.80 10.78
N ASP A 158 12.92 -18.24 9.59
CA ASP A 158 14.19 -18.94 9.39
C ASP A 158 15.38 -18.10 9.84
N GLY A 159 15.45 -16.86 9.37
CA GLY A 159 16.51 -15.92 9.73
C GLY A 159 16.63 -15.75 11.23
N LEU A 160 15.51 -15.45 11.90
CA LEU A 160 15.49 -15.20 13.34
C LEU A 160 15.79 -16.45 14.17
N PHE A 161 15.28 -17.61 13.76
CA PHE A 161 15.58 -18.86 14.46
C PHE A 161 17.07 -19.19 14.41
N TYR A 162 17.71 -19.06 13.24
CA TYR A 162 19.14 -19.32 13.14
C TYR A 162 19.99 -18.24 13.83
N GLU A 163 19.58 -16.97 13.76
CA GLU A 163 20.22 -15.88 14.52
C GLU A 163 20.22 -16.18 16.02
N GLY A 164 19.08 -16.59 16.59
CA GLY A 164 18.99 -16.97 18.00
C GLY A 164 19.97 -18.10 18.37
N GLN A 165 20.11 -19.12 17.51
CA GLN A 165 21.10 -20.19 17.73
C GLN A 165 22.54 -19.70 17.68
N GLU A 166 22.87 -18.77 16.78
CA GLU A 166 24.21 -18.20 16.66
C GLU A 166 24.57 -17.42 17.92
N VAL A 167 23.68 -16.53 18.38
CA VAL A 167 23.87 -15.77 19.62
C VAL A 167 24.08 -16.70 20.82
N LYS A 168 23.26 -17.76 20.93
CA LYS A 168 23.40 -18.73 22.03
C LYS A 168 24.77 -19.42 22.03
N LYS A 169 25.26 -19.83 20.86
CA LYS A 169 26.57 -20.47 20.70
C LYS A 169 27.71 -19.53 21.06
N GLU A 170 27.61 -18.26 20.68
CA GLU A 170 28.59 -17.23 21.04
C GLU A 170 28.63 -17.02 22.55
N GLU A 171 27.48 -16.86 23.20
CA GLU A 171 27.40 -16.73 24.66
C GLU A 171 27.99 -17.94 25.40
N ASP A 172 27.66 -19.16 24.97
CA ASP A 172 28.16 -20.37 25.61
C ASP A 172 29.69 -20.50 25.43
N ARG A 173 30.23 -20.08 24.28
CA ARG A 173 31.68 -20.00 24.04
C ARG A 173 32.35 -18.97 24.95
N GLU A 174 31.78 -17.77 25.08
CA GLU A 174 32.30 -16.74 25.99
C GLU A 174 32.27 -17.21 27.45
N ARG A 175 31.19 -17.85 27.89
CA ARG A 175 31.09 -18.44 29.23
C ARG A 175 32.15 -19.52 29.44
N LEU A 176 32.38 -20.40 28.47
CA LEU A 176 33.43 -21.41 28.54
C LEU A 176 34.84 -20.79 28.62
N LEU A 177 35.10 -19.68 27.92
CA LEU A 177 36.36 -18.95 28.02
C LEU A 177 36.55 -18.30 29.40
N LEU A 178 35.47 -17.77 29.99
CA LEU A 178 35.49 -17.16 31.33
C LEU A 178 35.63 -18.17 32.47
N PHE A 179 35.01 -19.36 32.35
CA PHE A 179 34.97 -20.37 33.43
C PHE A 179 35.93 -21.56 33.23
N GLY A 180 36.40 -21.82 32.00
CA GLY A 180 37.29 -22.94 31.67
C GLY A 180 38.78 -22.60 31.64
N GLY A 181 39.15 -21.32 31.74
CA GLY A 181 40.54 -20.85 31.65
C GLY A 181 41.14 -20.44 32.99
N ILE A 182 42.03 -21.27 33.52
CA ILE A 182 43.12 -20.83 34.39
C ILE A 182 43.94 -19.76 33.63
N GLY A 183 43.91 -18.51 34.12
CA GLY A 183 44.93 -17.48 33.89
C GLY A 183 45.39 -17.21 32.45
N ALA A 184 44.65 -16.39 31.71
CA ALA A 184 45.25 -15.57 30.66
C ALA A 184 44.52 -14.22 30.62
N GLY A 185 45.15 -13.20 31.18
CA GLY A 185 44.67 -11.82 31.10
C GLY A 185 44.69 -11.34 29.66
N VAL A 186 43.52 -10.97 29.15
CA VAL A 186 43.39 -10.01 28.06
C VAL A 186 42.26 -9.06 28.45
N LEU A 187 42.67 -7.90 28.96
CA LEU A 187 41.85 -6.69 29.06
C LEU A 187 41.34 -6.34 27.67
N GLY A 188 40.04 -6.06 27.58
CA GLY A 188 39.29 -6.04 26.33
C GLY A 188 39.55 -4.89 25.37
N VAL A 189 38.86 -4.99 24.23
CA VAL A 189 38.11 -3.90 23.62
C VAL A 189 36.82 -4.53 23.07
N ALA A 190 35.71 -4.32 23.78
CA ALA A 190 34.37 -4.53 23.22
C ALA A 190 34.15 -3.45 22.16
N GLY A 191 34.55 -3.76 20.92
CA GLY A 191 34.14 -3.02 19.72
C GLY A 191 32.83 -3.60 19.23
N GLY A 192 31.78 -3.44 20.04
CA GLY A 192 30.41 -3.82 19.68
C GLY A 192 30.04 -3.21 18.32
N GLY A 193 29.45 -4.04 17.47
CA GLY A 193 28.89 -3.61 16.20
C GLY A 193 28.01 -2.37 16.41
N TYR A 194 28.43 -1.28 15.79
CA TYR A 194 27.55 -0.29 15.16
C TYR A 194 26.32 -1.06 14.64
N TYR A 195 25.11 -0.88 15.16
CA TYR A 195 24.29 0.28 14.84
C TYR A 195 23.10 0.39 15.82
N LEU A 196 23.35 0.86 17.05
CA LEU A 196 22.30 1.34 17.96
C LEU A 196 22.61 2.78 18.37
N ARG A 197 22.36 3.73 17.45
CA ARG A 197 22.13 5.14 17.83
C ARG A 197 21.45 5.93 16.72
N ARG A 198 20.12 6.06 16.80
CA ARG A 198 19.48 7.39 16.89
C ARG A 198 17.99 7.26 17.27
N ARG A 199 17.74 7.29 18.57
CA ARG A 199 16.60 8.02 19.15
C ARG A 199 17.16 9.12 20.04
N LYS A 200 16.54 10.31 19.94
CA LYS A 200 16.90 11.64 20.48
C LYS A 200 17.95 12.41 19.66
N ASN A 201 17.49 13.20 18.70
CA ASN A 201 17.10 14.59 18.95
C ASN A 201 15.85 14.93 18.16
#